data_AF-A0A8S3BIA4-F1
#
_entry.id   AF-A0A8S3BIA4-F1
#
_cell.length_a   1.000
_cell.length_b   1.000
_cell.length_c   1.000
_cell.angle_alpha   90.00
_cell.angle_beta   90.00
_cell.angle_gamma   90.00
#
_symmetry.space_group_name_H-M   'P 1'
#
loop_
_entity.id
_entity.type
_entity.pdbx_description
1 polymer ?
#
loop_
_entity_poly.entity_id
_entity_poly.type
_entity_poly.pdbx_seq_one_letter_code
_entity_poly.pdbx_strand_id
1 'polypeptide(L)'
;MPERLLPIEPTHRVHDDRSAIWSLGIILHELSTRYLPFPTSGNAFELAIEICQGPSLELTIDRLSHHCKEFANTRLNKDEKRRSAYEQLFEHPFVQQAKELLQAQHFVAYFSNMIGLVGKHANTFDQICFRS
;
A
#
# COMPACT_ATOMS: atom_id res chain seq x y z
N MET A 1 6.86 -9.88 5.57
CA MET A 1 7.10 -10.66 4.34
C MET A 1 6.98 -12.14 4.62
N PRO A 2 6.22 -12.89 3.80
CA PRO A 2 6.12 -14.34 3.88
C PRO A 2 7.48 -15.06 3.87
N GLU A 3 8.41 -14.61 3.02
CA GLU A 3 9.72 -15.23 2.82
C GLU A 3 10.65 -15.16 4.03
N ARG A 4 10.48 -14.17 4.92
CA ARG A 4 11.28 -14.05 6.17
C ARG A 4 10.91 -15.11 7.22
N LEU A 5 9.87 -15.90 6.97
CA LEU A 5 9.33 -16.90 7.89
C LEU A 5 9.68 -18.33 7.45
N LEU A 6 10.34 -18.49 6.30
CA LEU A 6 10.81 -19.78 5.79
C LEU A 6 12.26 -20.07 6.25
N PRO A 7 12.66 -21.35 6.36
CA PRO A 7 14.05 -21.73 6.68
C PRO A 7 15.03 -21.12 5.65
N ILE A 8 16.04 -20.41 6.14
CA ILE A 8 16.96 -19.62 5.33
C ILE A 8 18.05 -20.53 4.75
N GLU A 9 18.12 -20.69 3.43
CA GLU A 9 19.30 -21.20 2.73
C GLU A 9 20.47 -20.18 2.87
N PRO A 10 21.71 -20.58 3.21
CA PRO A 10 22.70 -19.68 3.80
C PRO A 10 23.34 -18.62 2.88
N THR A 11 22.86 -18.43 1.65
CA THR A 11 23.59 -17.67 0.61
C THR A 11 22.91 -16.40 0.11
N HIS A 12 21.93 -15.82 0.83
CA HIS A 12 21.21 -14.65 0.30
C HIS A 12 21.21 -13.43 1.22
N ARG A 13 22.35 -12.71 1.29
CA ARG A 13 22.39 -11.30 1.76
C ARG A 13 21.86 -10.31 0.70
N VAL A 14 21.12 -10.78 -0.31
CA VAL A 14 20.81 -10.04 -1.54
C VAL A 14 19.38 -9.47 -1.62
N HIS A 15 18.47 -9.65 -0.65
CA HIS A 15 17.14 -9.03 -0.78
C HIS A 15 16.55 -8.45 0.52
N ASP A 16 16.72 -7.13 0.68
CA ASP A 16 15.81 -6.28 1.45
C ASP A 16 14.75 -5.62 0.53
N ASP A 17 15.06 -5.43 -0.76
CA ASP A 17 14.22 -4.68 -1.70
C ASP A 17 12.85 -5.33 -1.95
N ARG A 18 12.79 -6.64 -2.15
CA ARG A 18 11.51 -7.33 -2.37
C ARG A 18 10.60 -7.31 -1.15
N SER A 19 11.21 -7.18 0.03
CA SER A 19 10.51 -7.01 1.29
C SER A 19 9.99 -5.57 1.49
N ALA A 20 10.63 -4.58 0.90
CA ALA A 20 10.08 -3.23 0.81
C ALA A 20 8.92 -3.18 -0.22
N ILE A 21 9.05 -3.90 -1.35
CA ILE A 21 8.09 -3.88 -2.45
C ILE A 21 6.71 -4.41 -2.05
N TRP A 22 6.61 -5.54 -1.35
CA TRP A 22 5.27 -5.99 -0.90
C TRP A 22 4.72 -5.13 0.25
N SER A 23 5.58 -4.55 1.10
CA SER A 23 5.13 -3.59 2.12
C SER A 23 4.50 -2.34 1.47
N LEU A 24 5.07 -1.87 0.36
CA LEU A 24 4.45 -0.81 -0.46
C LEU A 24 3.08 -1.26 -1.02
N GLY A 25 2.95 -2.49 -1.48
CA GLY A 25 1.66 -3.05 -1.91
C GLY A 25 0.61 -3.03 -0.80
N ILE A 26 0.98 -3.38 0.42
CA ILE A 26 0.09 -3.33 1.60
C ILE A 26 -0.38 -1.91 1.87
N ILE A 27 0.54 -0.94 1.89
CA ILE A 27 0.20 0.48 2.11
C ILE A 27 -0.75 0.98 1.02
N LEU A 28 -0.50 0.66 -0.25
CA LEU A 28 -1.38 1.05 -1.35
C LEU A 28 -2.78 0.44 -1.22
N HIS A 29 -2.86 -0.82 -0.83
CA HIS A 29 -4.13 -1.49 -0.57
C HIS A 29 -4.88 -0.79 0.57
N GLU A 30 -4.23 -0.60 1.72
CA GLU A 30 -4.81 0.05 2.90
C GLU A 30 -5.30 1.48 2.59
N LEU A 31 -4.49 2.30 1.93
CA LEU A 31 -4.87 3.67 1.57
C LEU A 31 -6.09 3.71 0.63
N SER A 32 -6.18 2.71 -0.25
CA SER A 32 -7.24 2.61 -1.25
C SER A 32 -8.56 2.13 -0.68
N THR A 33 -8.52 1.11 0.17
CA THR A 33 -9.69 0.46 0.79
C THR A 33 -10.11 1.14 2.09
N ARG A 34 -9.21 1.91 2.72
CA ARG A 34 -9.31 2.40 4.11
C ARG A 34 -9.41 1.27 5.14
N TYR A 35 -8.93 0.08 4.79
CA TYR A 35 -8.97 -1.12 5.63
C TYR A 35 -7.60 -1.76 5.70
N LEU A 36 -7.13 -2.00 6.93
CA LEU A 36 -5.90 -2.72 7.18
C LEU A 36 -6.14 -4.22 6.90
N PRO A 37 -5.50 -4.80 5.87
CA PRO A 37 -5.84 -6.15 5.40
C PRO A 37 -5.49 -7.26 6.41
N PHE A 38 -4.56 -6.99 7.33
CA PHE A 38 -4.16 -7.93 8.36
C PHE A 38 -4.36 -7.28 9.74
N PRO A 39 -5.34 -7.73 10.54
CA PRO A 39 -5.62 -7.15 11.84
C PRO A 39 -4.49 -7.45 12.84
N THR A 40 -4.21 -6.51 13.74
CA THR A 40 -3.17 -6.65 14.77
C THR A 40 -3.66 -7.41 16.02
N SER A 41 -4.83 -8.05 15.97
CA SER A 41 -5.51 -8.65 17.13
C SER A 41 -4.95 -10.01 17.57
N GLY A 42 -3.75 -10.37 17.13
CA GLY A 42 -3.09 -11.63 17.45
C GLY A 42 -1.59 -11.43 17.69
N ASN A 43 -0.89 -12.51 18.02
CA ASN A 43 0.57 -12.45 18.16
C ASN A 43 1.28 -12.45 16.79
N ALA A 44 2.57 -12.15 16.79
CA ALA A 44 3.36 -12.06 15.55
C ALA A 44 3.39 -13.36 14.73
N PHE A 45 3.23 -14.52 15.38
CA PHE A 45 3.22 -15.82 14.70
C PHE A 45 1.87 -16.08 14.00
N GLU A 46 0.76 -15.71 14.62
CA GLU A 46 -0.57 -15.79 14.00
C GLU A 46 -0.66 -14.88 12.78
N LEU A 47 -0.15 -13.65 12.89
CA LEU A 47 -0.06 -12.72 11.76
C LEU A 47 0.82 -13.26 10.62
N ALA A 48 1.93 -13.90 10.97
CA ALA A 48 2.82 -14.56 10.02
C ALA A 48 2.10 -15.70 9.26
N ILE A 49 1.33 -16.53 9.97
CA ILE A 49 0.50 -17.57 9.36
C ILE A 49 -0.52 -16.96 8.40
N GLU A 50 -1.24 -15.93 8.82
CA GLU A 50 -2.27 -15.28 8.01
C GLU A 50 -1.68 -14.69 6.72
N ILE A 51 -0.54 -13.99 6.82
CA ILE A 51 0.16 -13.43 5.66
C ILE A 51 0.58 -14.53 4.67
N CYS A 52 1.16 -15.62 5.16
CA CYS A 52 1.66 -16.71 4.33
C CYS A 52 0.54 -17.56 3.73
N GLN A 53 -0.40 -18.01 4.57
CA GLN A 53 -1.36 -19.07 4.26
C GLN A 53 -2.77 -18.56 3.96
N GLY A 54 -3.07 -17.32 4.35
CA GLY A 54 -4.36 -16.69 4.06
C GLY A 54 -4.58 -16.41 2.58
N PRO A 55 -5.71 -15.79 2.21
CA PRO A 55 -5.97 -15.38 0.83
C PRO A 55 -4.91 -14.39 0.33
N SER A 56 -4.76 -14.31 -1.00
CA SER A 56 -3.97 -13.25 -1.62
C SER A 56 -4.76 -11.95 -1.59
N LEU A 57 -4.07 -10.86 -1.28
CA LEU A 57 -4.67 -9.53 -1.34
C LEU A 57 -4.78 -9.07 -2.77
N GLU A 58 -5.94 -8.54 -3.12
CA GLU A 58 -6.21 -7.99 -4.45
C GLU A 58 -6.97 -6.68 -4.31
N LEU A 59 -6.49 -5.66 -5.01
CA LEU A 59 -7.11 -4.35 -5.07
C LEU A 59 -8.08 -4.30 -6.26
N THR A 60 -9.38 -4.39 -5.96
CA THR A 60 -10.45 -4.49 -6.96
C THR A 60 -11.33 -3.24 -7.06
N ILE A 61 -10.95 -2.14 -6.41
CA ILE A 61 -11.78 -0.93 -6.31
C ILE A 61 -12.05 -0.31 -7.70
N ASP A 62 -13.33 -0.17 -8.06
CA ASP A 62 -13.75 0.32 -9.38
C ASP A 62 -13.30 1.74 -9.69
N ARG A 63 -13.36 2.64 -8.69
CA ARG A 63 -12.94 4.04 -8.83
C ARG A 63 -11.44 4.23 -9.10
N LEU A 64 -10.62 3.20 -8.94
CA LEU A 64 -9.18 3.27 -9.22
C LEU A 64 -8.90 2.98 -10.68
N SER A 65 -7.88 3.65 -11.22
CA SER A 65 -7.40 3.38 -12.57
C SER A 65 -6.87 1.95 -12.68
N HIS A 66 -6.92 1.39 -13.90
CA HIS A 66 -6.35 0.08 -14.20
C HIS A 66 -4.87 0.01 -13.76
N HIS A 67 -4.06 1.00 -14.13
CA HIS A 67 -2.65 1.04 -13.77
C HIS A 67 -2.41 1.11 -12.25
N CYS A 68 -3.28 1.76 -11.48
CA CYS A 68 -3.14 1.76 -10.02
C CYS A 68 -3.39 0.36 -9.42
N LYS A 69 -4.45 -0.32 -9.88
CA LYS A 69 -4.78 -1.69 -9.46
C LYS A 69 -3.69 -2.68 -9.86
N GLU A 70 -3.27 -2.63 -11.11
CA GLU A 70 -2.18 -3.45 -11.65
C GLU A 70 -0.87 -3.21 -10.88
N PHE A 71 -0.53 -1.95 -10.61
CA PHE A 71 0.63 -1.60 -9.80
C PHE A 71 0.53 -2.25 -8.43
N ALA A 72 -0.54 -2.05 -7.67
CA ALA A 72 -0.68 -2.64 -6.33
C ALA A 72 -0.62 -4.18 -6.36
N ASN A 73 -1.39 -4.83 -7.25
CA ASN A 73 -1.55 -6.29 -7.26
C ASN A 73 -0.26 -7.02 -7.64
N THR A 74 0.53 -6.48 -8.57
CA THR A 74 1.84 -7.06 -8.94
C THR A 74 2.86 -7.01 -7.79
N ARG A 75 2.74 -6.05 -6.86
CA ARG A 75 3.57 -5.99 -5.64
C ARG A 75 3.07 -6.92 -4.54
N LEU A 76 1.77 -7.23 -4.52
CA LEU A 76 1.15 -8.13 -3.55
C LEU A 76 1.30 -9.62 -3.88
N ASN A 77 2.09 -9.97 -4.91
CA ASN A 77 2.35 -11.36 -5.25
C ASN A 77 3.13 -12.09 -4.12
N LYS A 78 2.55 -13.18 -3.63
CA LYS A 78 3.15 -14.02 -2.58
C LYS A 78 4.38 -14.78 -3.07
N ASP A 79 4.44 -15.10 -4.37
CA ASP A 79 5.63 -15.69 -4.98
C ASP A 79 6.67 -14.60 -5.20
N GLU A 80 7.71 -14.61 -4.37
CA GLU A 80 8.81 -13.65 -4.42
C GLU A 80 9.49 -13.61 -5.80
N LYS A 81 9.53 -14.73 -6.53
CA LYS A 81 10.15 -14.79 -7.87
C LYS A 81 9.31 -14.10 -8.94
N ARG A 82 8.01 -13.96 -8.70
CA ARG A 82 7.05 -13.29 -9.59
C ARG A 82 6.77 -11.85 -9.18
N ARG A 83 7.24 -11.43 -8.01
CA ARG A 83 7.14 -10.05 -7.53
C ARG A 83 8.06 -9.17 -8.37
N SER A 84 7.57 -8.02 -8.82
CA SER A 84 8.34 -7.08 -9.64
C SER A 84 9.64 -6.67 -8.94
N ALA A 85 10.71 -6.55 -9.73
CA ALA A 85 12.00 -6.08 -9.23
C ALA A 85 11.96 -4.56 -8.99
N TYR A 86 12.88 -4.05 -8.17
CA TYR A 86 12.93 -2.63 -7.80
C TYR A 86 13.11 -1.73 -9.02
N GLU A 87 13.90 -2.16 -9.99
CA GLU A 87 14.19 -1.45 -11.24
C GLU A 87 12.93 -1.22 -12.07
N GLN A 88 12.01 -2.20 -12.06
CA GLN A 88 10.74 -2.15 -12.80
C GLN A 88 9.71 -1.25 -12.12
N LEU A 89 9.98 -0.79 -10.89
CA LEU A 89 9.05 0.05 -10.15
C LEU A 89 8.89 1.42 -10.80
N PHE A 90 10.00 2.02 -11.22
CA PHE A 90 9.99 3.36 -11.79
C PHE A 90 9.51 3.39 -13.23
N GLU A 91 9.58 2.27 -13.96
CA GLU A 91 9.13 2.17 -15.35
C GLU A 91 7.61 2.01 -15.45
N HIS A 92 6.93 1.66 -14.36
CA HIS A 92 5.51 1.40 -14.40
C HIS A 92 4.70 2.67 -14.77
N PRO A 93 3.70 2.57 -15.67
CA PRO A 93 2.89 3.72 -16.12
C PRO A 93 2.29 4.55 -14.98
N PHE A 94 1.81 3.89 -13.92
CA PHE A 94 1.31 4.54 -12.70
C PHE A 94 2.35 5.51 -12.08
N VAL A 95 3.61 5.11 -11.99
CA VAL A 95 4.67 5.91 -11.36
C VAL A 95 5.12 7.03 -12.29
N GLN A 96 5.18 6.78 -13.60
CA GLN A 96 5.52 7.82 -14.58
C GLN A 96 4.46 8.94 -14.61
N GLN A 97 3.18 8.57 -14.62
CA GLN A 97 2.08 9.54 -14.50
C GLN A 97 2.15 10.33 -13.18
N ALA A 98 2.44 9.66 -12.07
CA ALA A 98 2.60 10.33 -10.78
C ALA A 98 3.77 11.33 -10.82
N LYS A 99 4.91 10.97 -11.42
CA LYS A 99 6.06 11.89 -11.56
C LYS A 99 5.70 13.15 -12.34
N GLU A 100 4.96 13.01 -13.44
CA GLU A 100 4.50 14.16 -14.24
C GLU A 100 3.55 15.05 -13.43
N LEU A 101 2.59 14.47 -12.71
CA LEU A 101 1.63 15.20 -11.88
C LEU A 101 2.29 15.88 -10.66
N LEU A 102 3.40 15.32 -10.17
CA LEU A 102 4.14 15.82 -9.02
C LEU A 102 5.18 16.89 -9.38
N GLN A 103 5.40 17.19 -10.66
CA GLN A 103 6.23 18.33 -11.03
C GLN A 103 5.59 19.64 -10.55
N ALA A 104 6.41 20.44 -9.86
CA ALA A 104 5.99 21.30 -8.77
C ALA A 104 5.07 22.46 -9.18
N GLN A 105 3.81 22.36 -8.76
CA GLN A 105 2.83 23.44 -8.49
C GLN A 105 1.49 22.82 -8.03
N HIS A 106 1.15 21.63 -8.55
CA HIS A 106 -0.12 20.97 -8.27
C HIS A 106 -0.16 20.24 -6.92
N PHE A 107 0.96 19.70 -6.45
CA PHE A 107 1.00 18.94 -5.20
C PHE A 107 0.70 19.80 -3.97
N VAL A 108 1.32 20.99 -3.86
CA VAL A 108 1.09 21.89 -2.72
C VAL A 108 -0.37 22.35 -2.69
N ALA A 109 -0.91 22.77 -3.83
CA ALA A 109 -2.32 23.16 -3.93
C ALA A 109 -3.27 21.99 -3.59
N TYR A 110 -3.00 20.80 -4.11
CA TYR A 110 -3.79 19.60 -3.82
C TYR A 110 -3.74 19.24 -2.32
N PHE A 111 -2.55 19.24 -1.73
CA PHE A 111 -2.35 18.89 -0.32
C PHE A 111 -2.98 19.93 0.61
N SER A 112 -2.83 21.22 0.31
CA SER A 112 -3.50 22.31 1.04
C SER A 112 -5.03 22.20 0.97
N ASN A 113 -5.59 21.88 -0.21
CA ASN A 113 -7.02 21.64 -0.36
C ASN A 113 -7.49 20.42 0.44
N MET A 114 -6.73 19.33 0.41
CA MET A 114 -6.99 18.12 1.19
C MET A 114 -7.01 18.42 2.70
N ILE A 115 -5.99 19.11 3.22
CA ILE A 115 -5.94 19.52 4.65
C ILE A 115 -7.12 20.42 4.99
N GLY A 116 -7.46 21.38 4.12
CA GLY A 116 -8.61 22.26 4.30
C GLY A 116 -9.95 21.51 4.34
N LEU A 117 -10.14 20.50 3.49
CA LEU A 117 -11.34 19.66 3.49
C LEU A 117 -11.43 18.79 4.75
N VAL A 118 -10.32 18.17 5.17
CA VAL A 118 -10.27 17.38 6.40
C VAL A 118 -10.56 18.25 7.62
N GLY A 119 -9.97 19.45 7.70
CA GLY A 119 -10.22 20.41 8.80
C GLY A 119 -11.67 20.90 8.85
N LYS A 120 -12.32 21.11 7.69
CA LYS A 120 -13.75 21.45 7.63
C LYS A 120 -14.65 20.31 8.10
N HIS A 121 -14.33 19.07 7.74
CA HIS A 121 -15.06 17.89 8.22
C HIS A 121 -14.89 17.66 9.72
N ALA A 122 -13.68 17.86 10.26
CA ALA A 122 -13.42 17.79 11.70
C ALA A 122 -14.23 18.84 12.49
N ASN A 123 -14.22 20.09 12.03
CA ASN A 123 -15.01 21.17 12.67
C ASN A 123 -16.53 20.95 12.58
N THR A 124 -17.00 20.32 11.50
CA THR A 124 -18.43 19.99 11.33
C THR A 124 -18.84 18.85 12.27
N PHE A 125 -17.95 17.87 12.49
CA PHE A 125 -18.18 16.79 13.44
C PHE A 125 -18.26 17.30 14.89
N ASP A 126 -17.36 18.21 15.28
CA ASP A 126 -17.38 18.84 16.61
C ASP A 126 -18.65 19.69 16.83
N GLN A 127 -19.13 20.42 15.80
CA GLN A 127 -20.38 21.19 15.91
C GLN A 127 -21.65 20.32 16.00
N ILE A 128 -21.59 19.07 15.55
CA ILE A 128 -22.71 18.12 15.62
C ILE A 128 -22.69 17.35 16.96
N CYS A 129 -21.51 16.95 17.45
CA CYS A 129 -21.40 16.17 18.69
C CYS A 129 -21.50 16.99 19.98
N PHE A 130 -21.16 18.29 19.97
CA PHE A 130 -21.17 19.14 21.18
C PHE A 130 -22.38 20.07 21.31
N ARG A 131 -23.48 19.77 20.60
CA ARG A 131 -24.72 20.57 20.63
C ARG A 131 -25.90 19.88 21.32
N SER A 132 -25.62 18.96 22.24
CA SER A 132 -26.60 18.29 23.12
C SER A 132 -26.33 18.65 24.59
#